data_AF-A0A9W8FAZ4-F1
#
_entry.id   AF-A0A9W8FAZ4-F1
#
_cell.length_a   1.000
_cell.length_b   1.000
_cell.length_c   1.000
_cell.angle_alpha   90.00
_cell.angle_beta   90.00
_cell.angle_gamma   90.00
#
_symmetry.space_group_name_H-M   'P 1'
#
loop_
_entity.id
_entity.type
_entity.pdbx_description
1 polymer ?
#
loop_
_entity_poly.entity_id
_entity_poly.type
_entity_poly.pdbx_seq_one_letter_code
_entity_poly.pdbx_strand_id
1 'polypeptide(L)'
;MAGLESSSHLAPAALPEAVQTAFQRRSICESSEEEEEEGSSLSFPEHSLTGSLTASDDGLEEKRHIEYNVPPDGGYGWVVVACSFLLEFFAEGPISAFGVFQEYYVNERFKGHASNATISLVGVLNGSCMAILGVVSGKLCERYGYRIVPMCGIILLSLGYLLASFASEPWHLLLTQGVLCGIGTALTFMPALAVPAQWFDRRRGLATGIVNMGIGVGGIVWTQFNHMLIRKISVAWTLRLTSVVVLVACTLSLMLIKTHQTTLAPQKVGWEALNDRRLVLFMAGSFFTGVSSLVPFYYLPGVDALPVLVGLYYTLAGVGYLFGPPVAGVILERTKSWGSPYLALKLYTGVPMVIACIAIILVKLSTKKRLTT
;
A
#
# COMPACT_ATOMS: atom_id res chain seq x y z
N MET A 1 -25.84 2.48 -67.11
CA MET A 1 -27.02 3.14 -66.50
C MET A 1 -27.42 2.25 -65.32
N ALA A 2 -27.04 2.62 -64.09
CA ALA A 2 -27.93 3.26 -63.09
C ALA A 2 -29.18 2.39 -62.79
N GLY A 3 -29.55 1.99 -61.57
CA GLY A 3 -29.10 2.20 -60.20
C GLY A 3 -30.15 1.61 -59.22
N LEU A 4 -29.74 1.38 -57.96
CA LEU A 4 -30.48 1.51 -56.67
C LEU A 4 -31.53 0.47 -56.18
N GLU A 5 -31.22 -0.08 -54.98
CA GLU A 5 -32.03 -0.27 -53.72
C GLU A 5 -33.35 -1.09 -53.77
N SER A 6 -33.80 -1.87 -52.76
CA SER A 6 -33.79 -1.69 -51.30
C SER A 6 -34.28 -2.96 -50.54
N SER A 7 -33.69 -3.18 -49.36
CA SER A 7 -34.23 -3.64 -48.06
C SER A 7 -35.08 -4.93 -47.90
N SER A 8 -34.50 -5.87 -47.15
CA SER A 8 -35.16 -6.96 -46.41
C SER A 8 -35.55 -6.54 -44.98
N HIS A 9 -36.83 -6.69 -44.60
CA HIS A 9 -37.29 -6.60 -43.21
C HIS A 9 -37.34 -8.00 -42.57
N LEU A 10 -36.68 -8.20 -41.43
CA LEU A 10 -36.89 -9.34 -40.52
C LEU A 10 -37.14 -8.80 -39.09
N ALA A 11 -38.17 -9.35 -38.44
CA ALA A 11 -38.75 -8.95 -37.15
C ALA A 11 -37.82 -9.14 -35.93
N PRO A 12 -38.03 -8.42 -34.81
CA PRO A 12 -37.20 -8.53 -33.61
C PRO A 12 -37.53 -9.82 -32.82
N ALA A 13 -36.48 -10.58 -32.48
CA ALA A 13 -36.55 -11.76 -31.64
C ALA A 13 -36.90 -11.39 -30.18
N ALA A 14 -37.90 -12.07 -29.62
CA ALA A 14 -38.31 -11.94 -28.22
C ALA A 14 -37.20 -12.41 -27.26
N LEU A 15 -36.96 -11.63 -26.19
CA LEU A 15 -36.00 -11.95 -25.14
C LEU A 15 -36.52 -13.05 -24.20
N PRO A 16 -35.65 -13.90 -23.61
CA PRO A 16 -36.04 -14.97 -22.70
C PRO A 16 -36.70 -14.46 -21.41
N GLU A 17 -37.71 -15.18 -20.91
CA GLU A 17 -38.51 -14.85 -19.70
C GLU A 17 -37.65 -14.46 -18.48
N ALA A 18 -36.48 -15.06 -18.30
CA ALA A 18 -35.56 -14.78 -17.19
C ALA A 18 -35.05 -13.33 -17.17
N VAL A 19 -34.96 -12.66 -18.33
CA VAL A 19 -34.52 -11.26 -18.43
C VAL A 19 -35.67 -10.30 -18.10
N GLN A 20 -36.91 -10.67 -18.44
CA GLN A 20 -38.10 -9.91 -18.06
C GLN A 20 -38.35 -9.97 -16.55
N THR A 21 -38.15 -11.13 -15.92
CA THR A 21 -38.26 -11.24 -14.45
C THR A 21 -37.19 -10.44 -13.71
N ALA A 22 -35.98 -10.32 -14.29
CA ALA A 22 -34.89 -9.52 -13.72
C ALA A 22 -35.15 -8.00 -13.82
N PHE A 23 -35.75 -7.53 -14.92
CA PHE A 23 -36.16 -6.12 -15.05
C PHE A 23 -37.32 -5.78 -14.10
N GLN A 24 -38.28 -6.69 -13.94
CA GLN A 24 -39.43 -6.49 -13.06
C GLN A 24 -39.04 -6.49 -11.58
N ARG A 25 -38.04 -7.30 -11.18
CA ARG A 25 -37.46 -7.24 -9.82
C ARG A 25 -36.68 -5.95 -9.58
N ARG A 26 -36.07 -5.36 -10.61
CA ARG A 26 -35.31 -4.12 -10.48
C ARG A 26 -36.22 -2.90 -10.30
N SER A 27 -37.34 -2.85 -11.04
CA SER A 27 -38.30 -1.75 -10.89
C SER A 27 -39.07 -1.79 -9.56
N ILE A 28 -39.31 -2.99 -9.00
CA ILE A 28 -39.92 -3.14 -7.66
C ILE A 28 -38.96 -2.67 -6.56
N CYS A 29 -37.65 -2.88 -6.73
CA CYS A 29 -36.64 -2.45 -5.77
C CYS A 29 -36.45 -0.92 -5.77
N GLU A 30 -36.48 -0.29 -6.95
CA GLU A 30 -36.45 1.18 -7.08
C GLU A 30 -37.71 1.83 -6.50
N SER A 31 -38.90 1.20 -6.64
CA SER A 31 -40.11 1.72 -5.99
C SER A 31 -40.13 1.56 -4.47
N SER A 32 -39.43 0.56 -3.92
CA SER A 32 -39.32 0.38 -2.46
C SER A 32 -38.28 1.31 -1.81
N GLU A 33 -37.25 1.74 -2.55
CA GLU A 33 -36.27 2.71 -2.05
C GLU A 33 -36.83 4.16 -2.02
N GLU A 34 -37.83 4.49 -2.85
CA GLU A 34 -38.50 5.80 -2.81
C GLU A 34 -39.54 5.94 -1.69
N GLU A 35 -40.09 4.84 -1.14
CA GLU A 35 -41.07 4.88 -0.03
C GLU A 35 -40.44 4.89 1.38
N GLU A 36 -39.14 4.58 1.54
CA GLU A 36 -38.47 4.54 2.85
C GLU A 36 -37.90 5.89 3.35
N GLU A 37 -37.94 6.98 2.56
CA GLU A 37 -37.48 8.31 3.00
C GLU A 37 -38.55 9.21 3.67
N GLU A 38 -39.84 8.83 3.68
CA GLU A 38 -40.91 9.57 4.39
C GLU A 38 -41.48 8.77 5.58
N GLY A 39 -40.83 8.82 6.75
CA GLY A 39 -41.44 8.24 7.96
C GLY A 39 -40.57 8.20 9.21
N SER A 40 -40.54 9.30 9.97
CA SER A 40 -39.97 9.35 11.31
C SER A 40 -40.90 8.71 12.36
N SER A 41 -40.29 8.05 13.35
CA SER A 41 -40.78 7.65 14.68
C SER A 41 -41.58 6.34 14.83
N LEU A 42 -41.06 5.44 15.69
CA LEU A 42 -41.73 4.64 16.75
C LEU A 42 -41.24 3.18 16.88
N SER A 43 -40.70 2.91 18.07
CA SER A 43 -40.73 1.66 18.87
C SER A 43 -40.91 0.30 18.19
N PHE A 44 -39.93 -0.58 18.38
CA PHE A 44 -40.03 -2.03 18.19
C PHE A 44 -40.97 -2.69 19.22
N PRO A 45 -41.75 -3.68 18.79
CA PRO A 45 -41.83 -4.93 19.55
C PRO A 45 -41.63 -6.18 18.68
N GLU A 46 -41.03 -7.20 19.30
CA GLU A 46 -40.87 -8.57 18.80
C GLU A 46 -42.22 -9.18 18.37
N HIS A 47 -42.29 -9.75 17.16
CA HIS A 47 -43.18 -10.87 16.90
C HIS A 47 -42.66 -11.77 15.78
N SER A 48 -42.43 -13.02 16.17
CA SER A 48 -42.25 -14.17 15.31
C SER A 48 -43.42 -14.34 14.32
N LEU A 49 -43.13 -14.40 13.03
CA LEU A 49 -44.08 -14.84 12.00
C LEU A 49 -43.45 -15.96 11.16
N THR A 50 -43.74 -17.18 11.59
CA THR A 50 -43.72 -18.41 10.80
C THR A 50 -44.70 -18.28 9.64
N GLY A 51 -44.19 -18.17 8.41
CA GLY A 51 -44.93 -18.32 7.16
C GLY A 51 -44.44 -19.53 6.40
N SER A 52 -45.11 -20.68 6.59
CA SER A 52 -44.92 -21.90 5.82
C SER A 52 -45.46 -21.73 4.41
N LEU A 53 -44.62 -21.89 3.39
CA LEU A 53 -45.06 -22.33 2.06
C LEU A 53 -44.19 -23.51 1.63
N THR A 54 -44.80 -24.69 1.76
CA THR A 54 -44.36 -25.97 1.21
C THR A 54 -44.37 -25.91 -0.32
N ALA A 55 -43.20 -26.02 -0.93
CA ALA A 55 -43.06 -26.59 -2.27
C ALA A 55 -41.85 -27.52 -2.19
N SER A 56 -42.15 -28.80 -2.01
CA SER A 56 -41.20 -29.90 -2.05
C SER A 56 -40.66 -30.03 -3.46
N ASP A 57 -39.35 -29.85 -3.63
CA ASP A 57 -38.63 -30.48 -4.72
C ASP A 57 -37.25 -30.92 -4.20
N ASP A 58 -37.02 -32.22 -4.27
CA ASP A 58 -35.87 -32.92 -3.71
C ASP A 58 -34.62 -32.65 -4.55
N GLY A 59 -33.67 -31.92 -3.97
CA GLY A 59 -32.34 -31.72 -4.54
C GLY A 59 -31.43 -31.08 -3.50
N LEU A 60 -30.48 -31.86 -2.98
CA LEU A 60 -29.46 -31.44 -2.01
C LEU A 60 -28.52 -30.38 -2.60
N GLU A 61 -28.97 -29.12 -2.68
CA GLU A 61 -28.08 -27.96 -2.67
C GLU A 61 -27.98 -27.45 -1.23
N GLU A 62 -26.89 -27.82 -0.56
CA GLU A 62 -26.44 -27.19 0.67
C GLU A 62 -26.07 -25.73 0.35
N LYS A 63 -27.08 -24.84 0.28
CA LYS A 63 -26.88 -23.39 0.34
C LYS A 63 -26.31 -23.08 1.72
N ARG A 64 -24.97 -23.15 1.82
CA ARG A 64 -24.21 -22.55 2.91
C ARG A 64 -24.65 -21.09 2.99
N HIS A 65 -25.44 -20.76 4.01
CA HIS A 65 -25.68 -19.37 4.39
C HIS A 65 -24.30 -18.77 4.68
N ILE A 66 -23.74 -18.03 3.71
CA ILE A 66 -22.56 -17.21 3.95
C ILE A 66 -23.08 -16.05 4.78
N GLU A 67 -22.92 -16.16 6.09
CA GLU A 67 -23.15 -15.06 7.02
C GLU A 67 -22.22 -13.92 6.62
N TYR A 68 -22.77 -12.88 6.00
CA TYR A 68 -22.04 -11.67 5.66
C TYR A 68 -21.72 -10.93 6.96
N ASN A 69 -20.55 -11.21 7.53
CA ASN A 69 -20.07 -10.50 8.70
C ASN A 69 -19.69 -9.08 8.27
N VAL A 70 -20.61 -8.14 8.46
CA VAL A 70 -20.42 -6.72 8.17
C VAL A 70 -19.20 -6.24 8.96
N PRO A 71 -18.27 -5.47 8.35
CA PRO A 71 -17.09 -4.98 9.05
C PRO A 71 -17.52 -4.19 10.29
N PRO A 72 -16.96 -4.47 11.47
CA PRO A 72 -17.41 -3.84 12.73
C PRO A 72 -17.06 -2.34 12.80
N ASP A 73 -16.28 -1.81 11.86
CA ASP A 73 -15.92 -0.39 11.72
C ASP A 73 -15.39 0.23 13.04
N GLY A 74 -14.70 -0.59 13.85
CA GLY A 74 -14.22 -0.20 15.17
C GLY A 74 -13.77 -1.36 16.06
N GLY A 75 -13.72 -1.12 17.37
CA GLY A 75 -13.35 -2.12 18.39
C GLY A 75 -11.92 -2.63 18.23
N TYR A 76 -11.78 -3.96 18.15
CA TYR A 76 -10.47 -4.63 17.99
C TYR A 76 -9.76 -4.25 16.67
N GLY A 77 -10.48 -3.71 15.68
CA GLY A 77 -9.88 -3.19 14.46
C GLY A 77 -8.82 -2.11 14.70
N TRP A 78 -8.97 -1.28 15.75
CA TRP A 78 -7.96 -0.28 16.10
C TRP A 78 -6.69 -0.89 16.71
N VAL A 79 -6.82 -2.00 17.43
CA VAL A 79 -5.66 -2.77 17.90
C VAL A 79 -4.91 -3.36 16.70
N VAL A 80 -5.64 -3.87 15.71
CA VAL A 80 -5.06 -4.39 14.46
C VAL A 80 -4.36 -3.27 13.69
N VAL A 81 -4.93 -2.07 13.59
CA VAL A 81 -4.29 -0.88 13.00
C VAL A 81 -2.99 -0.53 13.74
N ALA A 82 -3.00 -0.52 15.08
CA ALA A 82 -1.81 -0.22 15.87
C ALA A 82 -0.72 -1.29 15.70
N CYS A 83 -1.08 -2.57 15.64
CA CYS A 83 -0.12 -3.65 15.38
C CYS A 83 0.42 -3.61 13.95
N SER A 84 -0.40 -3.32 12.94
CA SER A 84 0.05 -3.12 11.56
C SER A 84 0.95 -1.88 11.44
N PHE A 85 0.65 -0.80 12.15
CA PHE A 85 1.52 0.38 12.25
C PHE A 85 2.89 0.00 12.80
N LEU A 86 2.94 -0.78 13.89
CA LEU A 86 4.20 -1.24 14.47
C LEU A 86 4.95 -2.18 13.52
N LEU A 87 4.23 -3.07 12.82
CA LEU A 87 4.81 -3.95 11.82
C LEU A 87 5.50 -3.14 10.71
N GLU A 88 4.85 -2.13 10.15
CA GLU A 88 5.43 -1.21 9.15
C GLU A 88 6.58 -0.39 9.73
N PHE A 89 6.43 0.13 10.95
CA PHE A 89 7.47 0.90 11.64
C PHE A 89 8.78 0.10 11.79
N PHE A 90 8.69 -1.18 12.12
CA PHE A 90 9.86 -2.04 12.29
C PHE A 90 10.36 -2.65 10.98
N ALA A 91 9.48 -2.99 10.03
CA ALA A 91 9.87 -3.62 8.77
C ALA A 91 10.42 -2.60 7.75
N GLU A 92 9.70 -1.49 7.51
CA GLU A 92 10.06 -0.46 6.52
C GLU A 92 10.90 0.68 7.10
N GLY A 93 10.83 0.91 8.42
CA GLY A 93 11.59 1.96 9.08
C GLY A 93 13.11 1.88 8.86
N PRO A 94 13.75 0.71 9.05
CA PRO A 94 15.19 0.56 8.78
C PRO A 94 15.58 0.77 7.32
N ILE A 95 14.68 0.46 6.37
CA ILE A 95 14.89 0.65 4.92
C ILE A 95 14.83 2.14 4.60
N SER A 96 13.87 2.86 5.18
CA SER A 96 13.75 4.32 5.07
C SER A 96 14.97 5.03 5.65
N ALA A 97 15.66 4.41 6.63
CA ALA A 97 16.90 4.91 7.22
C ALA A 97 18.18 4.46 6.49
N PHE A 98 18.08 3.87 5.29
CA PHE A 98 19.23 3.33 4.54
C PHE A 98 20.30 4.39 4.23
N GLY A 99 19.93 5.67 4.09
CA GLY A 99 20.88 6.76 3.81
C GLY A 99 22.03 6.84 4.81
N VAL A 100 21.77 6.55 6.10
CA VAL A 100 22.81 6.54 7.15
C VAL A 100 23.80 5.39 6.95
N PHE A 101 23.29 4.21 6.59
CA PHE A 101 24.14 3.06 6.28
C PHE A 101 24.95 3.29 5.01
N GLN A 102 24.35 3.90 3.98
CA GLN A 102 25.02 4.24 2.72
C GLN A 102 26.20 5.19 2.94
N GLU A 103 26.01 6.27 3.72
CA GLU A 103 27.08 7.20 4.06
C GLU A 103 28.25 6.47 4.72
N TYR A 104 27.97 5.62 5.72
CA TYR A 104 28.99 4.85 6.41
C TYR A 104 29.71 3.85 5.48
N TYR A 105 28.96 3.15 4.62
CA TYR A 105 29.54 2.16 3.70
C TYR A 105 30.52 2.80 2.72
N VAL A 106 30.20 3.99 2.20
CA VAL A 106 31.05 4.72 1.26
C VAL A 106 32.27 5.34 1.97
N ASN A 107 32.07 5.96 3.14
CA ASN A 107 33.10 6.76 3.79
C ASN A 107 34.06 5.96 4.68
N GLU A 108 33.59 4.87 5.27
CA GLU A 108 34.38 4.08 6.24
C GLU A 108 34.63 2.65 5.75
N ARG A 109 33.57 1.86 5.51
CA ARG A 109 33.69 0.41 5.30
C ARG A 109 34.39 0.04 3.98
N PHE A 110 33.98 0.66 2.87
CA PHE A 110 34.45 0.32 1.52
C PHE A 110 35.18 1.49 0.85
N LYS A 111 35.83 2.33 1.66
CA LYS A 111 36.55 3.50 1.18
C LYS A 111 37.54 3.10 0.07
N GLY A 112 37.38 3.70 -1.12
CA GLY A 112 38.19 3.44 -2.31
C GLY A 112 37.90 2.12 -3.06
N HIS A 113 37.00 1.26 -2.56
CA HIS A 113 36.68 -0.03 -3.17
C HIS A 113 35.29 -0.07 -3.82
N ALA A 114 34.36 0.77 -3.38
CA ALA A 114 32.99 0.84 -3.92
C ALA A 114 32.62 2.26 -4.31
N SER A 115 32.02 2.41 -5.50
CA SER A 115 31.41 3.69 -5.90
C SER A 115 30.10 3.91 -5.12
N ASN A 116 29.78 5.18 -4.85
CA ASN A 116 28.50 5.57 -4.24
C ASN A 116 27.31 5.01 -5.04
N ALA A 117 27.43 4.94 -6.37
CA ALA A 117 26.43 4.33 -7.24
C ALA A 117 26.20 2.85 -6.91
N THR A 118 27.26 2.07 -6.67
CA THR A 118 27.16 0.64 -6.34
C THR A 118 26.47 0.40 -5.00
N ILE A 119 26.71 1.24 -3.99
CA ILE A 119 26.04 1.12 -2.70
C ILE A 119 24.58 1.60 -2.78
N SER A 120 24.31 2.67 -3.53
CA SER A 120 22.94 3.16 -3.77
C SER A 120 22.04 2.12 -4.43
N LEU A 121 22.61 1.24 -5.27
CA LEU A 121 21.88 0.13 -5.90
C LEU A 121 21.23 -0.82 -4.88
N VAL A 122 21.73 -0.90 -3.65
CA VAL A 122 21.12 -1.73 -2.60
C VAL A 122 19.70 -1.25 -2.30
N GLY A 123 19.51 0.06 -2.07
CA GLY A 123 18.19 0.65 -1.83
C GLY A 123 17.27 0.54 -3.05
N VAL A 124 17.82 0.71 -4.25
CA VAL A 124 17.06 0.58 -5.51
C VAL A 124 16.58 -0.86 -5.73
N LEU A 125 17.46 -1.84 -5.50
CA LEU A 125 17.11 -3.26 -5.61
C LEU A 125 16.04 -3.64 -4.58
N ASN A 126 16.15 -3.15 -3.35
CA ASN A 126 15.13 -3.38 -2.33
C ASN A 126 13.75 -2.88 -2.79
N GLY A 127 13.64 -1.60 -3.16
CA GLY A 127 12.38 -1.02 -3.64
C GLY A 127 11.86 -1.68 -4.92
N SER A 128 12.75 -2.09 -5.82
CA SER A 128 12.38 -2.80 -7.06
C SER A 128 11.82 -4.20 -6.77
N CYS A 129 12.48 -4.95 -5.88
CA CYS A 129 11.99 -6.25 -5.41
C CYS A 129 10.62 -6.11 -4.74
N MET A 130 10.44 -5.10 -3.89
CA MET A 130 9.15 -4.81 -3.26
C MET A 130 8.04 -4.55 -4.30
N ALA A 131 8.32 -3.71 -5.31
CA ALA A 131 7.35 -3.39 -6.34
C ALA A 131 6.97 -4.60 -7.20
N ILE A 132 7.96 -5.40 -7.63
CA ILE A 132 7.73 -6.60 -8.47
C ILE A 132 6.98 -7.68 -7.69
N LEU A 133 7.40 -7.94 -6.45
CA LEU A 133 6.86 -9.02 -5.64
C LEU A 133 5.58 -8.63 -4.89
N GLY A 134 5.20 -7.36 -4.86
CA GLY A 134 3.95 -6.91 -4.23
C GLY A 134 2.71 -7.62 -4.78
N VAL A 135 2.62 -7.78 -6.10
CA VAL A 135 1.49 -8.52 -6.74
C VAL A 135 1.51 -10.00 -6.37
N VAL A 136 2.70 -10.60 -6.32
CA VAL A 136 2.89 -12.01 -5.96
C VAL A 136 2.52 -12.23 -4.49
N SER A 137 2.94 -11.31 -3.62
CA SER A 137 2.67 -11.32 -2.18
C SER A 137 1.18 -11.33 -1.86
N GLY A 138 0.38 -10.51 -2.55
CA GLY A 138 -1.08 -10.52 -2.43
C GLY A 138 -1.70 -11.89 -2.72
N LYS A 139 -1.34 -12.49 -3.86
CA LYS A 139 -1.79 -13.84 -4.24
C LYS A 139 -1.33 -14.92 -3.26
N LEU A 140 -0.11 -14.78 -2.72
CA LEU A 140 0.43 -15.69 -1.74
C LEU A 140 -0.39 -15.61 -0.44
N CYS A 141 -0.77 -14.40 0.00
CA CYS A 141 -1.61 -14.19 1.19
C CYS A 141 -3.02 -14.76 0.99
N GLU A 142 -3.59 -14.66 -0.19
CA GLU A 142 -4.89 -15.28 -0.50
C GLU A 142 -4.83 -16.82 -0.44
N ARG A 143 -3.72 -17.42 -0.90
CA ARG A 143 -3.57 -18.89 -0.94
C ARG A 143 -3.13 -19.51 0.37
N TYR A 144 -2.15 -18.92 1.05
CA TYR A 144 -1.51 -19.46 2.25
C TYR A 144 -1.92 -18.72 3.54
N GLY A 145 -2.72 -17.66 3.41
CA GLY A 145 -3.26 -16.89 4.53
C GLY A 145 -2.37 -15.72 4.98
N TYR A 146 -3.00 -14.78 5.67
CA TYR A 146 -2.39 -13.53 6.18
C TYR A 146 -1.54 -13.69 7.44
N ARG A 147 -1.17 -14.93 7.82
CA ARG A 147 -0.25 -15.20 8.94
C ARG A 147 1.06 -15.84 8.48
N ILE A 148 0.98 -16.85 7.62
CA ILE A 148 2.16 -17.62 7.20
C ILE A 148 3.06 -16.78 6.29
N VAL A 149 2.47 -16.08 5.32
CA VAL A 149 3.21 -15.26 4.34
C VAL A 149 4.02 -14.14 5.01
N PRO A 150 3.43 -13.28 5.86
CA PRO A 150 4.20 -12.26 6.55
C PRO A 150 5.22 -12.84 7.54
N MET A 151 4.95 -14.00 8.18
CA MET A 151 5.98 -14.67 9.01
C MET A 151 7.22 -15.04 8.18
N CYS A 152 7.04 -15.62 6.99
CA CYS A 152 8.15 -15.88 6.07
C CYS A 152 8.88 -14.60 5.68
N GLY A 153 8.14 -13.51 5.43
CA GLY A 153 8.70 -12.20 5.14
C GLY A 153 9.57 -11.65 6.27
N ILE A 154 9.09 -11.72 7.52
CA ILE A 154 9.84 -11.27 8.71
C ILE A 154 11.13 -12.07 8.89
N ILE A 155 11.09 -13.38 8.68
CA ILE A 155 12.27 -14.24 8.77
C ILE A 155 13.30 -13.85 7.69
N LEU A 156 12.86 -13.67 6.44
CA LEU A 156 13.74 -13.26 5.35
C LEU A 156 14.34 -11.86 5.58
N LEU A 157 13.54 -10.91 6.04
CA LEU A 157 13.98 -9.55 6.36
C LEU A 157 15.04 -9.56 7.47
N SER A 158 14.77 -10.30 8.55
CA SER A 158 15.71 -10.45 9.68
C SER A 158 17.00 -11.16 9.25
N LEU A 159 16.89 -12.19 8.43
CA LEU A 159 18.04 -12.90 7.88
C LEU A 159 18.85 -12.00 6.95
N GLY A 160 18.21 -11.15 6.15
CA GLY A 160 18.87 -10.16 5.32
C GLY A 160 19.73 -9.18 6.12
N TYR A 161 19.19 -8.60 7.19
CA TYR A 161 19.97 -7.74 8.09
C TYR A 161 21.09 -8.49 8.82
N LEU A 162 20.83 -9.73 9.26
CA LEU A 162 21.84 -10.55 9.93
C LEU A 162 23.01 -10.89 9.01
N LEU A 163 22.72 -11.35 7.78
CA LEU A 163 23.74 -11.69 6.78
C LEU A 163 24.51 -10.45 6.31
N ALA A 164 23.84 -9.30 6.20
CA ALA A 164 24.48 -8.03 5.90
C ALA A 164 25.56 -7.66 6.95
N SER A 165 25.41 -8.08 8.21
CA SER A 165 26.41 -7.84 9.25
C SER A 165 27.75 -8.55 9.00
N PHE A 166 27.75 -9.59 8.17
CA PHE A 166 28.95 -10.35 7.78
C PHE A 166 29.48 -9.95 6.39
N ALA A 167 28.91 -8.93 5.76
CA ALA A 167 29.31 -8.51 4.42
C ALA A 167 30.75 -7.97 4.41
N SER A 168 31.62 -8.67 3.66
CA SER A 168 33.00 -8.26 3.36
C SER A 168 33.15 -7.53 2.03
N GLU A 169 32.19 -7.66 1.11
CA GLU A 169 32.23 -7.10 -0.24
C GLU A 169 30.91 -6.39 -0.58
N PRO A 170 30.90 -5.38 -1.46
CA PRO A 170 29.69 -4.60 -1.77
C PRO A 170 28.55 -5.45 -2.35
N TRP A 171 28.85 -6.50 -3.12
CA TRP A 171 27.81 -7.35 -3.70
C TRP A 171 27.10 -8.22 -2.65
N HIS A 172 27.74 -8.52 -1.51
CA HIS A 172 27.06 -9.15 -0.39
C HIS A 172 25.90 -8.28 0.12
N LEU A 173 26.07 -6.96 0.15
CA LEU A 173 25.01 -6.02 0.54
C LEU A 173 23.88 -5.95 -0.50
N LEU A 174 24.20 -6.04 -1.79
CA LEU A 174 23.20 -6.08 -2.87
C LEU A 174 22.29 -7.31 -2.73
N LEU A 175 22.87 -8.48 -2.43
CA LEU A 175 22.09 -9.71 -2.25
C LEU A 175 21.31 -9.75 -0.93
N THR A 176 21.91 -9.24 0.15
CA THR A 176 21.29 -9.29 1.49
C THR A 176 20.31 -8.14 1.72
N GLN A 177 20.77 -6.90 1.82
CA GLN A 177 19.91 -5.74 2.06
C GLN A 177 19.08 -5.32 0.84
N GLY A 178 19.56 -5.61 -0.37
CA GLY A 178 18.81 -5.34 -1.59
C GLY A 178 17.75 -6.41 -1.82
N VAL A 179 18.18 -7.59 -2.25
CA VAL A 179 17.28 -8.67 -2.68
C VAL A 179 16.57 -9.35 -1.51
N LEU A 180 17.31 -9.87 -0.52
CA LEU A 180 16.72 -10.68 0.55
C LEU A 180 15.78 -9.86 1.44
N CYS A 181 16.22 -8.66 1.87
CA CYS A 181 15.34 -7.74 2.58
C CYS A 181 14.18 -7.28 1.68
N GLY A 182 14.41 -6.94 0.40
CA GLY A 182 13.34 -6.49 -0.50
C GLY A 182 12.23 -7.55 -0.72
N ILE A 183 12.60 -8.84 -0.80
CA ILE A 183 11.63 -9.95 -0.82
C ILE A 183 10.87 -10.00 0.51
N GLY A 184 11.57 -9.94 1.64
CA GLY A 184 10.96 -9.96 2.97
C GLY A 184 9.93 -8.85 3.16
N THR A 185 10.32 -7.64 2.77
CA THR A 185 9.50 -6.43 2.78
C THR A 185 8.24 -6.56 1.92
N ALA A 186 8.36 -7.08 0.70
CA ALA A 186 7.21 -7.31 -0.18
C ALA A 186 6.16 -8.25 0.46
N LEU A 187 6.64 -9.27 1.18
CA LEU A 187 5.79 -10.26 1.85
C LEU A 187 5.12 -9.73 3.12
N THR A 188 5.68 -8.71 3.77
CA THR A 188 5.09 -8.08 4.96
C THR A 188 4.19 -6.89 4.65
N PHE A 189 4.53 -6.08 3.64
CA PHE A 189 3.84 -4.83 3.32
C PHE A 189 2.38 -5.04 2.90
N MET A 190 2.13 -5.97 1.98
CA MET A 190 0.78 -6.27 1.51
C MET A 190 -0.19 -6.72 2.62
N PRO A 191 0.14 -7.73 3.44
CA PRO A 191 -0.76 -8.15 4.52
C PRO A 191 -0.92 -7.08 5.60
N ALA A 192 0.11 -6.27 5.88
CA ALA A 192 0.04 -5.17 6.85
C ALA A 192 -1.03 -4.14 6.49
N LEU A 193 -1.21 -3.84 5.20
CA LEU A 193 -2.25 -2.94 4.70
C LEU A 193 -3.61 -3.64 4.47
N ALA A 194 -3.59 -4.89 4.00
CA ALA A 194 -4.81 -5.61 3.65
C ALA A 194 -5.65 -5.99 4.87
N VAL A 195 -5.02 -6.41 5.99
CA VAL A 195 -5.75 -6.88 7.17
C VAL A 195 -6.54 -5.76 7.86
N PRO A 196 -5.97 -4.58 8.17
CA PRO A 196 -6.73 -3.46 8.72
C PRO A 196 -7.87 -3.02 7.80
N ALA A 197 -7.65 -3.07 6.48
CA ALA A 197 -8.66 -2.74 5.49
C ALA A 197 -9.87 -3.70 5.49
N GLN A 198 -9.77 -4.89 6.10
CA GLN A 198 -10.90 -5.82 6.27
C GLN A 198 -11.74 -5.49 7.51
N TRP A 199 -11.18 -4.79 8.51
CA TRP A 199 -11.90 -4.43 9.74
C TRP A 199 -12.77 -3.19 9.58
N PHE A 200 -12.52 -2.38 8.55
CA PHE A 200 -13.18 -1.11 8.31
C PHE A 200 -13.74 -1.03 6.88
N ASP A 201 -14.96 -0.55 6.73
CA ASP A 201 -15.58 -0.22 5.43
C ASP A 201 -15.66 1.30 5.26
N ARG A 202 -16.33 1.98 6.20
CA ARG A 202 -16.48 3.43 6.17
C ARG A 202 -15.16 4.15 6.43
N ARG A 203 -14.31 3.61 7.32
CA ARG A 203 -13.03 4.20 7.78
C ARG A 203 -11.78 3.53 7.20
N ARG A 204 -11.93 2.83 6.07
CA ARG A 204 -10.86 2.02 5.46
C ARG A 204 -9.65 2.85 5.05
N GLY A 205 -9.86 4.06 4.53
CA GLY A 205 -8.77 4.93 4.06
C GLY A 205 -7.97 5.52 5.21
N LEU A 206 -8.64 5.94 6.28
CA LEU A 206 -8.00 6.40 7.50
C LEU A 206 -7.19 5.28 8.17
N ALA A 207 -7.75 4.06 8.25
CA ALA A 207 -7.07 2.91 8.84
C ALA A 207 -5.77 2.57 8.08
N THR A 208 -5.81 2.42 6.76
CA THR A 208 -4.60 2.15 5.97
C THR A 208 -3.65 3.34 5.90
N GLY A 209 -4.17 4.57 5.99
CA GLY A 209 -3.38 5.78 6.10
C GLY A 209 -2.55 5.83 7.39
N ILE A 210 -3.18 5.51 8.54
CA ILE A 210 -2.47 5.40 9.82
C ILE A 210 -1.39 4.32 9.74
N VAL A 211 -1.67 3.16 9.15
CA VAL A 211 -0.65 2.10 9.00
C VAL A 211 0.57 2.60 8.22
N ASN A 212 0.35 3.28 7.08
CA ASN A 212 1.45 3.87 6.29
C ASN A 212 2.23 4.97 7.03
N MET A 213 1.59 5.66 7.98
CA MET A 213 2.28 6.62 8.86
C MET A 213 3.43 5.94 9.63
N GLY A 214 3.33 4.65 9.91
CA GLY A 214 4.36 3.85 10.57
C GLY A 214 5.70 3.87 9.83
N ILE A 215 5.67 3.88 8.51
CA ILE A 215 6.86 3.98 7.64
C ILE A 215 7.57 5.31 7.87
N GLY A 216 6.82 6.42 7.86
CA GLY A 216 7.36 7.77 8.05
C GLY A 216 7.96 7.97 9.44
N VAL A 217 7.23 7.59 10.50
CA VAL A 217 7.71 7.65 11.89
C VAL A 217 8.94 6.74 12.06
N GLY A 218 8.89 5.54 11.46
CA GLY A 218 9.98 4.57 11.43
C GLY A 218 11.24 5.17 10.83
N GLY A 219 11.15 5.80 9.65
CA GLY A 219 12.29 6.43 8.99
C GLY A 219 12.97 7.49 9.86
N ILE A 220 12.21 8.35 10.53
CA ILE A 220 12.77 9.40 11.41
C ILE A 220 13.48 8.78 12.63
N VAL A 221 12.81 7.87 13.32
CA VAL A 221 13.34 7.26 14.56
C VAL A 221 14.55 6.37 14.24
N TRP A 222 14.46 5.51 13.23
CA TRP A 222 15.54 4.61 12.83
C TRP A 222 16.76 5.37 12.30
N THR A 223 16.57 6.49 11.59
CA THR A 223 17.70 7.32 11.13
C THR A 223 18.54 7.80 12.31
N GLN A 224 17.90 8.34 13.35
CA GLN A 224 18.61 8.81 14.54
C GLN A 224 19.21 7.65 15.36
N PHE A 225 18.44 6.57 15.53
CA PHE A 225 18.88 5.39 16.26
C PHE A 225 20.12 4.76 15.61
N ASN A 226 20.08 4.53 14.29
CA ASN A 226 21.20 3.96 13.54
C ASN A 226 22.42 4.88 13.59
N HIS A 227 22.25 6.19 13.39
CA HIS A 227 23.37 7.13 13.47
C HIS A 227 24.07 7.09 14.84
N MET A 228 23.31 7.00 15.94
CA MET A 228 23.87 6.87 17.29
C MET A 228 24.57 5.53 17.54
N LEU A 229 23.96 4.42 17.11
CA LEU A 229 24.50 3.07 17.32
C LEU A 229 25.79 2.82 16.53
N ILE A 230 25.81 3.30 15.28
CA ILE A 230 26.97 3.16 14.39
C ILE A 230 28.20 3.84 15.00
N ARG A 231 28.02 5.05 15.55
CA ARG A 231 29.11 5.82 16.19
C ARG A 231 29.61 5.20 17.50
N LYS A 232 28.75 4.51 18.26
CA LYS A 232 29.11 3.97 19.59
C LYS A 232 29.63 2.54 19.57
N ILE A 233 29.09 1.68 18.70
CA ILE A 233 29.33 0.21 18.77
C ILE A 233 30.02 -0.29 17.52
N SER A 234 29.40 -0.06 16.35
CA SER A 234 29.86 -0.39 14.98
C SER A 234 28.65 -0.73 14.09
N VAL A 235 28.82 -0.69 12.77
CA VAL A 235 27.78 -1.09 11.83
C VAL A 235 27.40 -2.57 11.95
N ALA A 236 28.37 -3.48 12.11
CA ALA A 236 28.07 -4.91 12.17
C ALA A 236 27.15 -5.24 13.36
N TRP A 237 27.41 -4.65 14.54
CA TRP A 237 26.54 -4.81 15.69
C TRP A 237 25.21 -4.08 15.54
N THR A 238 25.19 -2.92 14.89
CA THR A 238 23.94 -2.21 14.58
C THR A 238 23.02 -3.08 13.73
N LEU A 239 23.53 -3.69 12.66
CA LEU A 239 22.76 -4.58 11.78
C LEU A 239 22.23 -5.82 12.51
N ARG A 240 23.01 -6.40 13.42
CA ARG A 240 22.57 -7.53 14.27
C ARG A 240 21.48 -7.12 15.26
N LEU A 241 21.59 -5.94 15.85
CA LEU A 241 20.54 -5.42 16.73
C LEU A 241 19.27 -5.13 15.93
N THR A 242 19.39 -4.50 14.75
CA THR A 242 18.25 -4.30 13.83
C THR A 242 17.61 -5.64 13.47
N SER A 243 18.37 -6.68 13.14
CA SER A 243 17.78 -7.99 12.78
C SER A 243 16.99 -8.61 13.94
N VAL A 244 17.52 -8.54 15.17
CA VAL A 244 16.83 -9.06 16.36
C VAL A 244 15.57 -8.25 16.68
N VAL A 245 15.66 -6.91 16.61
CA VAL A 245 14.52 -6.02 16.86
C VAL A 245 13.42 -6.26 15.84
N VAL A 246 13.75 -6.34 14.55
CA VAL A 246 12.80 -6.65 13.47
C VAL A 246 12.16 -8.01 13.71
N LEU A 247 12.95 -9.04 13.99
CA LEU A 247 12.43 -10.39 14.21
C LEU A 247 11.43 -10.42 15.38
N VAL A 248 11.81 -9.89 16.54
CA VAL A 248 10.99 -9.95 17.76
C VAL A 248 9.78 -9.05 17.64
N ALA A 249 9.97 -7.78 17.30
CA ALA A 249 8.88 -6.79 17.30
C ALA A 249 7.85 -7.06 16.20
N CYS A 250 8.30 -7.45 14.99
CA CYS A 250 7.37 -7.82 13.92
C CYS A 250 6.63 -9.12 14.23
N THR A 251 7.28 -10.12 14.81
CA THR A 251 6.62 -11.38 15.21
C THR A 251 5.56 -11.12 16.28
N LEU A 252 5.88 -10.33 17.31
CA LEU A 252 4.91 -9.96 18.36
C LEU A 252 3.72 -9.19 17.78
N SER A 253 3.98 -8.23 16.89
CA SER A 253 2.93 -7.46 16.21
C SER A 253 2.04 -8.38 15.38
N LEU A 254 2.63 -9.32 14.65
CA LEU A 254 1.89 -10.27 13.81
C LEU A 254 1.06 -11.27 14.61
N MET A 255 1.50 -11.66 15.81
CA MET A 255 0.72 -12.53 16.71
C MET A 255 -0.57 -11.85 17.20
N LEU A 256 -0.52 -10.53 17.41
CA LEU A 256 -1.67 -9.73 17.85
C LEU A 256 -2.65 -9.41 16.71
N ILE A 257 -2.17 -9.42 15.46
CA ILE A 257 -3.00 -9.22 14.28
C ILE A 257 -3.96 -10.41 14.11
N LYS A 258 -5.25 -10.09 14.17
CA LYS A 258 -6.34 -11.02 13.83
C LYS A 258 -6.90 -10.64 12.49
N THR A 259 -6.92 -11.59 11.56
CA THR A 259 -7.59 -11.44 10.28
C THR A 259 -9.09 -11.50 10.51
N HIS A 260 -9.82 -10.48 10.07
CA HIS A 260 -11.27 -10.54 9.99
C HIS A 260 -11.62 -11.15 8.64
N GLN A 261 -12.30 -12.29 8.63
CA GLN A 261 -12.81 -12.86 7.39
C GLN A 261 -14.03 -12.03 6.94
N THR A 262 -13.79 -10.86 6.37
CA THR A 262 -14.81 -10.28 5.49
C THR A 262 -14.88 -11.18 4.27
N THR A 263 -16.00 -11.88 4.12
CA THR A 263 -16.38 -12.62 2.90
C THR A 263 -16.71 -11.64 1.76
N LEU A 264 -15.94 -10.55 1.63
CA LEU A 264 -15.79 -9.89 0.34
C LEU A 264 -15.28 -10.98 -0.58
N ALA A 265 -16.13 -11.39 -1.53
CA ALA A 265 -15.82 -12.45 -2.48
C ALA A 265 -14.36 -12.26 -2.92
N PRO A 266 -13.51 -13.30 -2.86
CA PRO A 266 -12.13 -13.17 -3.28
C PRO A 266 -12.18 -12.62 -4.69
N GLN A 267 -11.90 -11.32 -4.84
CA GLN A 267 -11.83 -10.71 -6.13
C GLN A 267 -10.59 -11.36 -6.69
N LYS A 268 -10.76 -12.44 -7.46
CA LYS A 268 -9.65 -13.20 -8.02
C LYS A 268 -8.92 -12.20 -8.91
N VAL A 269 -7.93 -11.51 -8.34
CA VAL A 269 -7.05 -10.62 -9.08
C VAL A 269 -6.09 -11.56 -9.80
N GLY A 270 -6.63 -12.28 -10.78
CA GLY A 270 -5.88 -13.16 -11.65
C GLY A 270 -4.85 -12.36 -12.43
N TRP A 271 -4.05 -13.03 -13.25
CA TRP A 271 -3.23 -12.32 -14.23
C TRP A 271 -4.09 -11.46 -15.17
N GLU A 272 -5.40 -11.71 -15.23
CA GLU A 272 -6.41 -10.90 -15.91
C GLU A 272 -6.50 -9.45 -15.43
N ALA A 273 -6.17 -9.17 -14.16
CA ALA A 273 -6.15 -7.78 -13.67
C ALA A 273 -5.04 -6.96 -14.34
N LEU A 274 -3.94 -7.60 -14.77
CA LEU A 274 -2.91 -6.95 -15.58
C LEU A 274 -3.40 -6.64 -17.00
N ASN A 275 -4.56 -7.17 -17.41
CA ASN A 275 -5.18 -6.80 -18.68
C ASN A 275 -5.99 -5.51 -18.58
N ASP A 276 -6.30 -5.04 -17.36
CA ASP A 276 -6.96 -3.75 -17.18
C ASP A 276 -5.97 -2.61 -17.49
N ARG A 277 -6.23 -1.92 -18.61
CA ARG A 277 -5.46 -0.75 -19.06
C ARG A 277 -5.31 0.30 -17.97
N ARG A 278 -6.30 0.49 -17.11
CA ARG A 278 -6.25 1.49 -16.03
C ARG A 278 -5.22 1.10 -14.97
N LEU A 279 -5.18 -0.18 -14.59
CA LEU A 279 -4.21 -0.72 -13.65
C LEU A 279 -2.80 -0.65 -14.23
N VAL A 280 -2.60 -1.07 -15.49
CA VAL A 280 -1.29 -1.02 -16.14
C VAL A 280 -0.78 0.41 -16.28
N LEU A 281 -1.63 1.36 -16.69
CA LEU A 281 -1.27 2.78 -16.76
C LEU A 281 -0.92 3.35 -15.37
N PHE A 282 -1.63 2.93 -14.32
CA PHE A 282 -1.33 3.33 -12.95
C PHE A 282 0.01 2.75 -12.46
N MET A 283 0.28 1.47 -12.72
CA MET A 283 1.55 0.82 -12.38
C MET A 283 2.71 1.43 -13.16
N ALA A 284 2.55 1.65 -14.46
CA ALA A 284 3.53 2.34 -15.30
C ALA A 284 3.78 3.77 -14.80
N GLY A 285 2.72 4.53 -14.49
CA GLY A 285 2.83 5.86 -13.92
C GLY A 285 3.59 5.88 -12.59
N SER A 286 3.29 4.91 -11.71
CA SER A 286 3.99 4.76 -10.43
C SER A 286 5.46 4.42 -10.62
N PHE A 287 5.78 3.55 -11.58
CA PHE A 287 7.16 3.22 -11.96
C PHE A 287 7.94 4.45 -12.47
N PHE A 288 7.39 5.20 -13.43
CA PHE A 288 8.06 6.39 -13.98
C PHE A 288 8.18 7.52 -12.95
N THR A 289 7.22 7.65 -12.05
CA THR A 289 7.30 8.60 -10.92
C THR A 289 8.46 8.23 -9.99
N GLY A 290 8.61 6.93 -9.67
CA GLY A 290 9.73 6.42 -8.89
C GLY A 290 11.09 6.72 -9.53
N VAL A 291 11.23 6.48 -10.84
CA VAL A 291 12.46 6.79 -11.60
C VAL A 291 12.76 8.29 -11.60
N SER A 292 11.74 9.14 -11.78
CA SER A 292 11.89 10.59 -11.87
C SER A 292 12.38 11.22 -10.56
N SER A 293 12.02 10.65 -9.42
CA SER A 293 12.46 11.13 -8.11
C SER A 293 13.98 11.06 -7.90
N LEU A 294 14.68 10.20 -8.65
CA LEU A 294 16.12 9.95 -8.48
C LEU A 294 17.03 10.78 -9.41
N VAL A 295 16.49 11.27 -10.53
CA VAL A 295 17.24 12.01 -11.57
C VAL A 295 17.88 13.31 -11.05
N PRO A 296 17.23 14.14 -10.20
CA PRO A 296 17.82 15.39 -9.74
C PRO A 296 19.12 15.22 -8.93
N PHE A 297 19.31 14.08 -8.26
CA PHE A 297 20.51 13.82 -7.47
C PHE A 297 21.77 13.66 -8.33
N TYR A 298 21.62 13.14 -9.55
CA TYR A 298 22.75 12.97 -10.48
C TYR A 298 23.30 14.29 -11.03
N TYR A 299 22.50 15.37 -11.01
CA TYR A 299 22.87 16.67 -11.56
C TYR A 299 23.33 17.69 -10.51
N LEU A 300 23.26 17.34 -9.21
CA LEU A 300 23.76 18.22 -8.14
C LEU A 300 25.30 18.11 -8.06
N PRO A 301 26.02 19.24 -7.95
CA PRO A 301 27.48 19.25 -7.96
C PRO A 301 28.04 18.63 -6.67
N GLY A 302 28.87 17.60 -6.82
CA GLY A 302 29.62 16.94 -5.75
C GLY A 302 29.12 15.52 -5.45
N VAL A 303 29.85 14.50 -5.92
CA VAL A 303 29.63 13.09 -5.57
C VAL A 303 29.69 12.88 -4.05
N ASP A 304 30.40 13.76 -3.34
CA ASP A 304 30.59 13.74 -1.89
C ASP A 304 29.34 14.16 -1.11
N ALA A 305 28.45 14.98 -1.70
CA ALA A 305 27.23 15.46 -1.04
C ALA A 305 26.02 14.54 -1.28
N LEU A 306 26.13 13.57 -2.19
CA LEU A 306 25.05 12.62 -2.52
C LEU A 306 24.47 11.90 -1.30
N PRO A 307 25.27 11.36 -0.34
CA PRO A 307 24.71 10.67 0.82
C PRO A 307 23.83 11.58 1.68
N VAL A 308 24.27 12.83 1.90
CA VAL A 308 23.52 13.84 2.66
C VAL A 308 22.22 14.22 1.95
N LEU A 309 22.28 14.40 0.62
CA LEU A 309 21.11 14.72 -0.20
C LEU A 309 20.07 13.58 -0.22
N VAL A 310 20.55 12.33 -0.31
CA VAL A 310 19.70 11.13 -0.26
C VAL A 310 19.09 10.98 1.14
N GLY A 311 19.86 11.19 2.21
CA GLY A 311 19.34 11.19 3.58
C GLY A 311 18.30 12.29 3.83
N LEU A 312 18.52 13.50 3.31
CA LEU A 312 17.55 14.60 3.38
C LEU A 312 16.26 14.26 2.61
N TYR A 313 16.39 13.63 1.44
CA TYR A 313 15.25 13.16 0.67
C TYR A 313 14.39 12.15 1.44
N TYR A 314 15.00 11.11 2.02
CA TYR A 314 14.26 10.13 2.83
C TYR A 314 13.63 10.77 4.07
N THR A 315 14.28 11.76 4.68
CA THR A 315 13.72 12.52 5.80
C THR A 315 12.49 13.33 5.37
N LEU A 316 12.58 14.05 4.25
CA LEU A 316 11.46 14.81 3.68
C LEU A 316 10.32 13.90 3.22
N ALA A 317 10.64 12.77 2.59
CA ALA A 317 9.68 11.75 2.22
C ALA A 317 8.98 11.18 3.46
N GLY A 318 9.72 10.94 4.55
CA GLY A 318 9.18 10.51 5.84
C GLY A 318 8.15 11.48 6.42
N VAL A 319 8.39 12.79 6.34
CA VAL A 319 7.39 13.82 6.71
C VAL A 319 6.16 13.76 5.80
N GLY A 320 6.36 13.50 4.51
CA GLY A 320 5.27 13.26 3.56
C GLY A 320 4.41 12.05 3.93
N TYR A 321 5.03 10.93 4.30
CA TYR A 321 4.34 9.73 4.78
C TYR A 321 3.66 9.93 6.14
N LEU A 322 4.10 10.89 6.94
CA LEU A 322 3.52 11.17 8.26
C LEU A 322 2.11 11.75 8.15
N PHE A 323 1.90 12.68 7.22
CA PHE A 323 0.62 13.40 7.06
C PHE A 323 -0.15 13.00 5.80
N GLY A 324 0.54 12.63 4.73
CA GLY A 324 -0.03 12.35 3.42
C GLY A 324 -1.07 11.24 3.43
N PRO A 325 -0.70 9.99 3.78
CA PRO A 325 -1.60 8.85 3.76
C PRO A 325 -2.82 8.99 4.68
N PRO A 326 -2.71 9.43 5.95
CA PRO A 326 -3.90 9.64 6.79
C PRO A 326 -4.84 10.72 6.24
N VAL A 327 -4.31 11.87 5.79
CA VAL A 327 -5.12 12.96 5.24
C VAL A 327 -5.79 12.55 3.93
N ALA A 328 -5.05 11.86 3.04
CA ALA A 328 -5.58 11.28 1.81
C ALA A 328 -6.73 10.29 2.11
N GLY A 329 -6.58 9.47 3.16
CA GLY A 329 -7.62 8.55 3.63
C GLY A 329 -8.90 9.26 4.04
N VAL A 330 -8.80 10.31 4.87
CA VAL A 330 -9.96 11.11 5.31
C VAL A 330 -10.63 11.83 4.15
N ILE A 331 -9.85 12.39 3.22
CA ILE A 331 -10.37 13.05 2.02
C ILE A 331 -11.14 12.05 1.17
N LEU A 332 -10.57 10.88 0.90
CA LEU A 332 -11.22 9.84 0.11
C LEU A 332 -12.57 9.45 0.73
N GLU A 333 -12.61 9.24 2.05
CA GLU A 333 -13.83 8.84 2.77
C GLU A 333 -14.94 9.90 2.70
N ARG A 334 -14.59 11.18 2.81
CA ARG A 334 -15.57 12.29 2.71
C ARG A 334 -16.06 12.54 1.29
N THR A 335 -15.26 12.15 0.29
CA THR A 335 -15.54 12.41 -1.12
C THR A 335 -16.19 11.20 -1.81
N LYS A 336 -16.32 10.04 -1.14
CA LYS A 336 -16.97 8.83 -1.68
C LYS A 336 -18.39 9.08 -2.21
N SER A 337 -19.14 10.02 -1.61
CA SER A 337 -20.50 10.39 -2.03
C SER A 337 -20.56 11.37 -3.21
N TRP A 338 -19.43 11.92 -3.66
CA TRP A 338 -19.40 12.84 -4.78
C TRP A 338 -19.37 12.05 -6.08
N GLY A 339 -20.03 12.54 -7.14
CA GLY A 339 -20.02 11.90 -8.47
C GLY A 339 -18.63 11.66 -9.09
N SER A 340 -17.56 12.23 -8.51
CA SER A 340 -16.17 11.86 -8.81
C SER A 340 -15.34 11.67 -7.52
N PRO A 341 -15.28 10.46 -6.94
CA PRO A 341 -14.70 10.24 -5.61
C PRO A 341 -13.19 10.50 -5.52
N TYR A 342 -12.49 10.60 -6.66
CA TYR A 342 -11.05 10.81 -6.74
C TYR A 342 -10.64 12.25 -7.04
N LEU A 343 -11.57 13.17 -7.30
CA LEU A 343 -11.22 14.55 -7.69
C LEU A 343 -10.52 15.30 -6.55
N ALA A 344 -11.08 15.25 -5.33
CA ALA A 344 -10.47 15.88 -4.16
C ALA A 344 -9.09 15.28 -3.85
N LEU A 345 -8.92 13.97 -4.03
CA LEU A 345 -7.64 13.30 -3.85
C LEU A 345 -6.59 13.76 -4.88
N LYS A 346 -6.98 13.91 -6.16
CA LYS A 346 -6.10 14.45 -7.21
C LYS A 346 -5.69 15.90 -6.95
N LEU A 347 -6.61 16.72 -6.45
CA LEU A 347 -6.31 18.10 -6.05
C LEU A 347 -5.36 18.13 -4.84
N TYR A 348 -5.61 17.27 -3.84
CA TYR A 348 -4.76 17.15 -2.66
C TYR A 348 -3.31 16.75 -3.02
N THR A 349 -3.10 15.86 -3.99
CA THR A 349 -1.74 15.50 -4.42
C THR A 349 -1.14 16.51 -5.39
N GLY A 350 -1.95 17.15 -6.25
CA GLY A 350 -1.51 18.12 -7.24
C GLY A 350 -1.14 19.49 -6.66
N VAL A 351 -1.90 20.00 -5.69
CA VAL A 351 -1.68 21.34 -5.09
C VAL A 351 -0.29 21.46 -4.42
N PRO A 352 0.15 20.51 -3.58
CA PRO A 352 1.50 20.53 -3.00
C PRO A 352 2.60 20.48 -4.06
N MET A 353 2.42 19.72 -5.15
CA MET A 353 3.39 19.70 -6.26
C MET A 353 3.49 21.08 -6.94
N VAL A 354 2.37 21.73 -7.21
CA VAL A 354 2.36 23.07 -7.82
C VAL A 354 3.01 24.09 -6.88
N ILE A 355 2.70 24.06 -5.59
CA ILE A 355 3.32 24.93 -4.58
C ILE A 355 4.83 24.69 -4.53
N ALA A 356 5.28 23.43 -4.52
CA ALA A 356 6.70 23.09 -4.52
C ALA A 356 7.40 23.61 -5.80
N CYS A 357 6.80 23.46 -6.97
CA CYS A 357 7.32 24.00 -8.23
C CYS A 357 7.45 25.53 -8.18
N ILE A 358 6.43 26.24 -7.69
CA ILE A 358 6.47 27.70 -7.54
C ILE A 358 7.58 28.11 -6.56
N ALA A 359 7.70 27.44 -5.42
CA ALA A 359 8.74 27.70 -4.43
C ALA A 359 10.15 27.53 -5.01
N ILE A 360 10.39 26.46 -5.79
CA ILE A 360 11.67 26.22 -6.46
C ILE A 360 11.98 27.35 -7.45
N ILE A 361 11.00 27.79 -8.24
CA ILE A 361 11.17 28.91 -9.19
C ILE A 361 11.52 30.20 -8.43
N LEU A 362 10.80 30.52 -7.35
CA LEU A 362 11.06 31.70 -6.53
C LEU A 362 12.45 31.68 -5.90
N VAL A 363 12.88 30.54 -5.37
CA VAL A 363 14.24 30.36 -4.84
C VAL A 363 15.26 30.61 -5.95
N LYS A 364 15.10 30.00 -7.13
CA LYS A 364 16.02 30.19 -8.27
C LYS A 364 16.11 31.66 -8.71
N LEU A 365 14.98 32.37 -8.75
CA LEU A 365 14.95 33.80 -9.06
C LEU A 365 15.67 34.63 -7.99
N SER A 366 15.49 34.29 -6.70
CA SER A 366 16.14 34.97 -5.58
C SER A 366 17.66 34.76 -5.55
N THR A 367 18.14 33.55 -5.85
CA THR A 367 19.57 33.22 -5.90
C THR A 367 20.24 33.90 -7.10
N LYS A 368 19.58 33.90 -8.27
CA LYS A 368 20.08 34.62 -9.45
C LYS A 368 20.24 36.12 -9.17
N LYS A 369 19.30 36.73 -8.46
CA LYS A 369 19.36 38.15 -8.06
C LYS A 369 20.54 38.43 -7.10
N ARG A 370 20.85 37.51 -6.17
CA ARG A 370 22.01 37.62 -5.27
C ARG A 370 23.37 37.45 -5.96
N LEU A 371 23.45 36.75 -7.09
CA LEU A 371 24.70 36.55 -7.83
C LEU A 371 25.00 37.70 -8.81
N THR A 372 24.01 38.54 -9.12
CA THR A 372 24.14 39.71 -10.01
C THR A 372 24.28 41.04 -9.25
N THR A 373 24.25 41.01 -7.91
CA THR A 373 24.48 42.17 -7.03
C THR A 373 25.79 41.94 -6.30
#